data_AF-A0A960SNI7-F1
#
_entry.id   AF-A0A960SNI7-F1
#
_cell.length_a   1.000
_cell.length_b   1.000
_cell.length_c   1.000
_cell.angle_alpha   90.00
_cell.angle_beta   90.00
_cell.angle_gamma   90.00
#
_symmetry.space_group_name_H-M   'P 1'
#
loop_
_entity.id
_entity.type
_entity.pdbx_description
1 polymer ?
#
loop_
_entity_poly.entity_id
_entity_poly.type
_entity_poly.pdbx_seq_one_letter_code
_entity_poly.pdbx_strand_id
1 'polypeptide(L)'
;MAPDQAGRWFEDILRWDNPRLEVTHDFIQWLFPLPTRSAFAGNAPLLAEADLQQFRASPLLQRNVLRALNRLLKFYGIALRGSGEDVDCLEAADFEARRRLWLTPENHHYARLTRILRSLVLLGFPERRWWSCIVAIRPLSPPRPGTAGEKPCGFTREKMVTVSAITSWEIAL
;
A
#
# COMPACT_ATOMS: atom_id res chain seq x y z
N MET A 1 7.91 20.10 9.98
CA MET A 1 8.31 18.92 9.19
C MET A 1 9.47 19.32 8.30
N ALA A 2 10.45 18.45 8.09
CA ALA A 2 11.55 18.69 7.14
C ALA A 2 11.18 18.09 5.77
N PRO A 3 11.80 18.53 4.66
CA PRO A 3 11.67 17.85 3.38
C PRO A 3 12.35 16.48 3.43
N ASP A 4 12.01 15.61 2.48
CA ASP A 4 12.75 14.38 2.25
C ASP A 4 14.11 14.64 1.57
N GLN A 5 14.84 13.56 1.27
CA GLN A 5 16.18 13.62 0.70
C GLN A 5 16.25 14.22 -0.71
N ALA A 6 15.14 14.22 -1.43
CA ALA A 6 15.02 14.86 -2.73
C ALA A 6 14.46 16.30 -2.62
N GLY A 7 14.38 16.86 -1.41
CA GLY A 7 13.89 18.21 -1.16
C GLY A 7 12.35 18.33 -1.22
N ARG A 8 11.61 17.22 -1.17
CA ARG A 8 10.16 17.22 -1.32
C ARG A 8 9.46 17.35 0.03
N TRP A 9 8.45 18.20 0.12
CA TRP A 9 7.66 18.32 1.34
C TRP A 9 6.49 17.34 1.35
N PHE A 10 6.09 16.93 2.55
CA PHE A 10 4.98 16.01 2.75
C PHE A 10 3.70 16.47 2.04
N GLU A 11 3.35 17.75 2.21
CA GLU A 11 2.18 18.34 1.57
C GLU A 11 2.26 18.32 0.04
N ASP A 12 3.45 18.46 -0.53
CA ASP A 12 3.64 18.44 -1.98
C ASP A 12 3.44 17.04 -2.53
N ILE A 13 4.00 16.03 -1.86
CA ILE A 13 3.83 14.62 -2.26
C ILE A 13 2.35 14.24 -2.22
N LEU A 14 1.61 14.68 -1.20
CA LEU A 14 0.18 14.39 -1.11
C LEU A 14 -0.65 15.06 -2.22
N ARG A 15 -0.14 16.13 -2.84
CA ARG A 15 -0.78 16.85 -3.96
C ARG A 15 -0.42 16.29 -5.33
N TRP A 16 0.52 15.36 -5.42
CA TRP A 16 0.88 14.75 -6.70
C TRP A 16 -0.33 14.06 -7.33
N ASP A 17 -0.38 14.09 -8.66
CA ASP A 17 -1.32 13.32 -9.44
C ASP A 17 -0.86 11.85 -9.56
N ASN A 18 -1.71 11.01 -10.14
CA ASN A 18 -1.39 9.58 -10.26
C ASN A 18 -0.20 9.31 -11.20
N PRO A 19 -0.07 9.98 -12.37
CA PRO A 19 1.11 9.80 -13.22
C PRO A 19 2.43 10.07 -12.49
N ARG A 20 2.50 11.14 -11.67
CA ARG A 20 3.72 11.44 -10.91
C ARG A 20 4.00 10.40 -9.83
N LEU A 21 2.97 9.91 -9.13
CA LEU A 21 3.11 8.82 -8.16
C LEU A 21 3.53 7.50 -8.81
N GLU A 22 3.13 7.24 -10.06
CA GLU A 22 3.52 6.03 -10.79
C GLU A 22 5.03 6.02 -11.03
N VAL A 23 5.56 7.09 -11.63
CA VAL A 23 6.96 7.15 -12.07
C VAL A 23 7.96 7.42 -10.95
N THR A 24 7.50 7.95 -9.81
CA THR A 24 8.36 8.25 -8.66
C THR A 24 8.27 7.12 -7.64
N HIS A 25 9.37 6.41 -7.38
CA HIS A 25 9.33 5.17 -6.59
C HIS A 25 9.80 5.30 -5.14
N ASP A 26 10.60 6.32 -4.85
CA ASP A 26 11.35 6.49 -3.60
C ASP A 26 10.54 7.18 -2.49
N PHE A 27 9.57 8.04 -2.85
CA PHE A 27 8.72 8.76 -1.90
C PHE A 27 8.02 7.83 -0.90
N ILE A 28 7.66 6.61 -1.33
CA ILE A 28 6.91 5.65 -0.52
C ILE A 28 7.68 5.24 0.73
N GLN A 29 9.01 5.26 0.66
CA GLN A 29 9.88 4.87 1.77
C GLN A 29 9.89 5.94 2.86
N TRP A 30 9.67 7.20 2.49
CA TRP A 30 9.58 8.31 3.42
C TRP A 30 8.19 8.41 4.05
N LEU A 31 7.12 8.14 3.28
CA LEU A 31 5.76 8.12 3.81
C LEU A 31 5.47 6.90 4.69
N PHE A 32 6.06 5.74 4.34
CA PHE A 32 5.88 4.46 5.04
C PHE A 32 7.25 3.85 5.35
N PRO A 33 7.95 4.40 6.35
CA PRO A 33 9.26 3.92 6.73
C PRO A 33 9.17 2.53 7.37
N LEU A 34 10.27 1.77 7.26
CA LEU A 34 10.47 0.46 7.86
C LEU A 34 11.82 0.46 8.62
N PRO A 35 11.99 -0.36 9.67
CA PRO A 35 13.24 -0.47 10.44
C PRO A 35 14.36 -1.17 9.66
N THR A 36 14.02 -1.88 8.58
CA THR A 36 15.00 -2.51 7.69
C THR A 36 15.33 -1.56 6.53
N ARG A 37 16.63 -1.39 6.22
CA ARG A 37 17.05 -0.64 5.04
C ARG A 37 16.44 -1.27 3.79
N SER A 38 15.88 -0.46 2.91
CA SER A 38 15.48 -0.92 1.59
C SER A 38 16.73 -1.07 0.73
N ALA A 39 16.84 -2.17 -0.02
CA ALA A 39 17.91 -2.36 -1.02
C ALA A 39 17.97 -1.21 -2.06
N PHE A 40 16.87 -0.48 -2.24
CA PHE A 40 16.72 0.61 -3.21
C PHE A 40 16.85 2.03 -2.62
N ALA A 41 17.10 2.18 -1.32
CA ALA A 41 17.39 3.50 -0.75
C ALA A 41 18.34 3.43 0.43
N GLY A 42 19.59 3.78 0.15
CA GLY A 42 20.68 3.74 1.12
C GLY A 42 20.52 4.69 2.30
N ASN A 43 19.68 5.72 2.19
CA ASN A 43 19.64 6.83 3.16
C ASN A 43 18.27 7.09 3.81
N ALA A 44 17.19 6.37 3.48
CA ALA A 44 15.91 6.54 4.18
C ALA A 44 16.10 6.34 5.70
N PRO A 45 15.59 7.23 6.57
CA PRO A 45 15.79 7.10 8.01
C PRO A 45 15.24 5.75 8.48
N LEU A 46 16.11 4.97 9.11
CA LEU A 46 15.71 3.74 9.77
C LEU A 46 14.86 4.13 10.97
N LEU A 47 13.64 3.58 11.07
CA LEU A 47 12.84 3.75 12.27
C LEU A 47 13.58 3.12 13.44
N ALA A 48 14.11 3.94 14.34
CA ALA A 48 14.56 3.48 15.65
C ALA A 48 13.34 3.28 16.56
N GLU A 49 13.51 2.53 17.64
CA GLU A 49 12.44 2.31 18.62
C GLU A 49 11.92 3.64 19.22
N ALA A 50 12.80 4.62 19.41
CA ALA A 50 12.42 5.96 19.88
C ALA A 50 11.50 6.68 18.88
N ASP A 51 11.71 6.52 17.57
CA ASP A 51 10.86 7.11 16.54
C ASP A 51 9.48 6.43 16.54
N LEU A 52 9.44 5.10 16.67
CA LEU A 52 8.19 4.35 16.78
C LEU A 52 7.36 4.81 17.98
N GLN A 53 8.01 5.02 19.14
CA GLN A 53 7.35 5.56 20.32
C GLN A 53 6.79 6.97 20.07
N GLN A 54 7.55 7.85 19.41
CA GLN A 54 7.09 9.19 19.09
C GLN A 54 5.90 9.17 18.11
N PHE A 55 5.93 8.29 17.10
CA PHE A 55 4.81 8.11 16.19
C PHE A 55 3.55 7.62 16.90
N ARG A 56 3.68 6.61 17.77
CA ARG A 56 2.57 6.07 18.54
C ARG A 56 1.98 7.08 19.53
N ALA A 57 2.83 7.91 20.14
CA ALA A 57 2.41 8.92 21.11
C ALA A 57 1.87 10.22 20.50
N SER A 58 2.09 10.48 19.20
CA SER A 58 1.72 11.76 18.57
C SER A 58 0.48 11.65 17.68
N PRO A 59 -0.66 12.24 18.09
CA PRO A 59 -1.87 12.28 17.26
C PRO A 59 -1.65 12.97 15.90
N LEU A 60 -0.73 13.94 15.84
CA LEU A 60 -0.39 14.63 14.59
C LEU A 60 0.32 13.70 13.61
N LEU A 61 1.28 12.89 14.08
CA LEU A 61 1.99 11.93 13.24
C LEU A 61 1.04 10.81 12.77
N GLN A 62 0.21 10.27 13.68
CA GLN A 62 -0.84 9.32 13.34
C GLN A 62 -1.76 9.85 12.24
N ARG A 63 -2.23 11.11 12.37
CA ARG A 63 -3.05 11.76 11.34
C ARG A 63 -2.33 11.87 10.01
N ASN A 64 -1.04 12.20 10.00
CA ASN A 64 -0.27 12.29 8.76
C ASN A 64 -0.10 10.93 8.07
N VAL A 65 0.12 9.85 8.82
CA VAL A 65 0.15 8.48 8.26
C VAL A 65 -1.18 8.16 7.57
N LEU A 66 -2.32 8.47 8.21
CA LEU A 66 -3.64 8.26 7.62
C LEU A 66 -3.88 9.13 6.36
N ARG A 67 -3.37 10.36 6.33
CA ARG A 67 -3.44 11.22 5.14
C ARG A 67 -2.63 10.64 3.98
N ALA A 68 -1.43 10.13 4.25
CA ALA A 68 -0.62 9.43 3.26
C ALA A 68 -1.31 8.16 2.77
N LEU A 69 -1.86 7.35 3.69
CA LEU A 69 -2.61 6.14 3.35
C LEU A 69 -3.80 6.46 2.45
N ASN A 70 -4.62 7.44 2.82
CA ASN A 70 -5.77 7.87 2.02
C ASN A 70 -5.36 8.33 0.61
N ARG A 71 -4.24 9.06 0.47
CA ARG A 71 -3.75 9.47 -0.85
C ARG A 71 -3.37 8.27 -1.71
N LEU A 72 -2.71 7.27 -1.13
CA LEU A 72 -2.27 6.06 -1.84
C LEU A 72 -3.46 5.13 -2.15
N LEU A 73 -4.42 4.98 -1.25
CA LEU A 73 -5.65 4.24 -1.52
C LEU A 73 -6.45 4.86 -2.67
N LYS A 74 -6.57 6.20 -2.70
CA LYS A 74 -7.15 6.90 -3.85
C LYS A 74 -6.37 6.63 -5.13
N PHE A 75 -5.04 6.47 -5.06
CA PHE A 75 -4.22 6.06 -6.22
C PHE A 75 -4.59 4.65 -6.71
N TYR A 76 -4.92 3.73 -5.81
CA TYR A 76 -5.36 2.37 -6.15
C TYR A 76 -6.85 2.24 -6.50
N GLY A 77 -7.64 3.30 -6.30
CA GLY A 77 -9.10 3.27 -6.52
C GLY A 77 -9.88 2.76 -5.31
N ILE A 78 -9.32 2.95 -4.12
CA ILE A 78 -9.92 2.54 -2.85
C ILE A 78 -10.27 3.81 -2.07
N ALA A 79 -11.47 3.85 -1.51
CA ALA A 79 -11.95 4.90 -0.63
C ALA A 79 -11.96 4.43 0.82
N LEU A 80 -11.53 5.30 1.73
CA LEU A 80 -11.72 5.10 3.17
C LEU A 80 -13.10 5.64 3.57
N ARG A 81 -13.88 4.84 4.29
CA ARG A 81 -15.18 5.22 4.86
C ARG A 81 -15.15 5.00 6.37
N GLY A 82 -15.67 5.96 7.12
CA GLY A 82 -15.72 5.91 8.58
C GLY A 82 -14.72 6.86 9.24
N SER A 83 -14.60 6.75 10.57
CA SER A 83 -13.79 7.64 11.39
C SER A 83 -13.36 6.95 12.68
N GLY A 84 -12.24 7.38 13.27
CA GLY A 84 -11.75 6.73 14.48
C GLY A 84 -11.31 5.30 14.18
N GLU A 85 -11.59 4.36 15.08
CA GLU A 85 -11.17 2.96 14.93
C GLU A 85 -11.95 2.20 13.84
N ASP A 86 -13.13 2.69 13.47
CA ASP A 86 -14.02 2.10 12.47
C ASP A 86 -13.76 2.74 11.10
N VAL A 87 -12.73 2.23 10.41
CA VAL A 87 -12.40 2.64 9.05
C VAL A 87 -12.46 1.44 8.12
N ASP A 88 -13.36 1.50 7.15
CA ASP A 88 -13.51 0.51 6.10
C ASP A 88 -12.89 1.01 4.79
N CYS A 89 -12.30 0.07 4.05
CA CYS A 89 -11.84 0.29 2.70
C CYS A 89 -12.86 -0.25 1.72
N LEU A 90 -13.34 0.62 0.84
CA LEU A 90 -14.34 0.31 -0.17
C LEU A 90 -13.78 0.59 -1.56
N GLU A 91 -14.27 -0.15 -2.55
CA GLU A 91 -13.99 0.16 -3.96
C GLU A 91 -14.56 1.56 -4.30
N ALA A 92 -13.72 2.43 -4.85
CA ALA A 92 -14.17 3.72 -5.38
C ALA A 92 -14.77 3.54 -6.78
N ALA A 93 -15.47 4.57 -7.27
CA ALA A 93 -16.10 4.53 -8.60
C ALA A 93 -15.10 4.25 -9.74
N ASP A 94 -13.83 4.62 -9.57
CA ASP A 94 -12.75 4.42 -10.53
C ASP A 94 -11.90 3.16 -10.26
N PHE A 95 -12.32 2.30 -9.31
CA PHE A 95 -11.58 1.10 -8.94
C PHE A 95 -11.33 0.16 -10.11
N GLU A 96 -12.36 -0.14 -10.90
CA GLU A 96 -12.26 -1.06 -12.04
C GLU A 96 -11.27 -0.58 -13.11
N ALA A 97 -11.24 0.73 -13.37
CA ALA A 97 -10.27 1.31 -14.29
C ALA A 97 -8.85 1.25 -13.71
N ARG A 98 -8.68 1.53 -12.42
CA ARG A 98 -7.37 1.58 -11.77
C ARG A 98 -6.76 0.21 -11.54
N ARG A 99 -7.53 -0.77 -11.09
CA ARG A 99 -7.03 -2.13 -10.80
C ARG A 99 -6.36 -2.76 -12.03
N ARG A 100 -6.78 -2.40 -13.25
CA ARG A 100 -6.16 -2.90 -14.49
C ARG A 100 -4.72 -2.41 -14.70
N LEU A 101 -4.32 -1.33 -14.01
CA LEU A 101 -2.97 -0.75 -14.11
C LEU A 101 -1.99 -1.35 -13.09
N TRP A 102 -2.48 -1.75 -11.91
CA TRP A 102 -1.62 -2.15 -10.80
C TRP A 102 -1.86 -3.57 -10.28
N LEU A 103 -3.05 -4.14 -10.47
CA LEU A 103 -3.42 -5.50 -10.05
C LEU A 103 -3.17 -6.50 -11.18
N THR A 104 -1.99 -6.41 -11.79
CA THR A 104 -1.49 -7.32 -12.82
C THR A 104 -0.37 -8.18 -12.24
N PRO A 105 -0.04 -9.35 -12.82
CA PRO A 105 1.11 -10.13 -12.37
C PRO A 105 2.41 -9.31 -12.40
N GLU A 106 3.32 -9.60 -11.46
CA GLU A 106 4.68 -9.02 -11.39
C GLU A 106 4.73 -7.49 -11.27
N ASN A 107 3.62 -6.87 -10.83
CA ASN A 107 3.54 -5.43 -10.69
C ASN A 107 4.26 -4.92 -9.43
N HIS A 108 5.07 -3.87 -9.58
CA HIS A 108 5.85 -3.28 -8.49
C HIS A 108 4.98 -2.69 -7.36
N HIS A 109 3.69 -2.39 -7.63
CA HIS A 109 2.75 -1.89 -6.63
C HIS A 109 2.51 -2.88 -5.48
N TYR A 110 2.69 -4.19 -5.69
CA TYR A 110 2.63 -5.16 -4.58
C TYR A 110 3.70 -4.89 -3.52
N ALA A 111 4.92 -4.54 -3.92
CA ALA A 111 5.98 -4.19 -2.97
C ALA A 111 5.65 -2.89 -2.21
N ARG A 112 5.00 -1.92 -2.86
CA ARG A 112 4.51 -0.69 -2.21
C ARG A 112 3.43 -0.99 -1.17
N LEU A 113 2.44 -1.82 -1.51
CA LEU A 113 1.35 -2.22 -0.62
C LEU A 113 1.86 -2.98 0.60
N THR A 114 2.76 -3.95 0.41
CA THR A 114 3.41 -4.67 1.52
C THR A 114 4.15 -3.72 2.45
N ARG A 115 4.86 -2.71 1.91
CA ARG A 115 5.53 -1.69 2.71
C ARG A 115 4.54 -0.87 3.54
N ILE A 116 3.45 -0.42 2.92
CA ILE A 116 2.40 0.35 3.60
C ILE A 116 1.85 -0.45 4.78
N LEU A 117 1.42 -1.69 4.55
CA LEU A 117 0.83 -2.54 5.59
C LEU A 117 1.79 -2.79 6.75
N ARG A 118 3.05 -3.15 6.46
CA ARG A 118 4.07 -3.35 7.50
C ARG A 118 4.33 -2.08 8.30
N SER A 119 4.43 -0.93 7.63
CA SER A 119 4.64 0.36 8.28
C SER A 119 3.46 0.72 9.19
N LEU A 120 2.22 0.53 8.73
CA LEU A 120 1.02 0.79 9.55
C LEU A 120 1.03 0.00 10.86
N VAL A 121 1.35 -1.30 10.80
CA VAL A 121 1.44 -2.16 12.00
C VAL A 121 2.49 -1.64 12.96
N LEU A 122 3.70 -1.33 12.47
CA LEU A 122 4.80 -0.83 13.30
C LEU A 122 4.47 0.51 13.95
N LEU A 123 3.81 1.41 13.22
CA LEU A 123 3.42 2.74 13.69
C LEU A 123 2.21 2.73 14.64
N GLY A 124 1.70 1.54 15.00
CA GLY A 124 0.66 1.38 16.03
C GLY A 124 -0.75 1.29 15.49
N PHE A 125 -0.93 1.13 14.17
CA PHE A 125 -2.25 0.85 13.60
C PHE A 125 -2.46 -0.67 13.50
N PRO A 126 -3.42 -1.25 14.23
CA PRO A 126 -3.59 -2.70 14.27
C PRO A 126 -4.05 -3.25 12.93
N GLU A 127 -3.54 -4.41 12.54
CA GLU A 127 -3.85 -5.06 11.25
C GLU A 127 -5.34 -5.21 11.00
N ARG A 128 -6.11 -5.62 12.03
CA ARG A 128 -7.57 -5.79 11.96
C ARG A 128 -8.29 -4.60 11.34
N ARG A 129 -7.76 -3.38 11.53
CA ARG A 129 -8.34 -2.13 11.05
C ARG A 129 -8.21 -1.95 9.54
N TRP A 130 -7.27 -2.64 8.90
CA TRP A 130 -6.98 -2.52 7.47
C TRP A 130 -7.27 -3.80 6.70
N TRP A 131 -7.89 -4.79 7.35
CA TRP A 131 -8.26 -6.05 6.71
C TRP A 131 -9.16 -5.83 5.51
N SER A 132 -10.11 -4.88 5.59
CA SER A 132 -10.98 -4.51 4.47
C SER A 132 -10.17 -3.99 3.25
N CYS A 133 -9.07 -3.28 3.47
CA CYS A 133 -8.16 -2.86 2.40
C CYS A 133 -7.48 -4.07 1.74
N ILE A 134 -7.02 -5.05 2.52
CA ILE A 134 -6.38 -6.26 1.99
C ILE A 134 -7.39 -7.08 1.17
N VAL A 135 -8.62 -7.22 1.66
CA VAL A 135 -9.70 -7.95 0.98
C VAL A 135 -10.12 -7.26 -0.32
N ALA A 136 -10.19 -5.93 -0.35
CA ALA A 136 -10.50 -5.17 -1.57
C ALA A 136 -9.45 -5.39 -2.68
N ILE A 137 -8.20 -5.73 -2.31
CA ILE A 137 -7.07 -5.94 -3.23
C ILE A 137 -7.02 -7.39 -3.76
N ARG A 138 -8.16 -8.10 -3.83
CA ARG A 138 -8.18 -9.48 -4.30
C ARG A 138 -7.97 -9.56 -5.83
N PRO A 139 -7.07 -10.43 -6.34
CA PRO A 139 -6.88 -10.61 -7.77
C PRO A 139 -8.18 -11.07 -8.41
N LEU A 140 -8.40 -10.73 -9.69
CA LEU A 140 -9.51 -11.30 -10.44
C LEU A 140 -9.41 -12.83 -10.37
N SER A 141 -10.50 -13.49 -10.00
CA SER A 141 -10.66 -14.90 -10.36
C SER A 141 -10.58 -14.97 -11.89
N PRO A 142 -9.88 -15.95 -12.48
CA PRO A 142 -9.94 -16.12 -13.92
C PRO A 142 -11.41 -16.22 -14.36
N PRO A 143 -11.77 -15.72 -15.56
CA PRO A 143 -13.12 -15.88 -16.08
C PRO A 143 -13.48 -17.37 -16.05
N ARG A 144 -14.69 -17.69 -15.59
CA ARG A 144 -15.15 -19.09 -15.58
C ARG A 144 -15.08 -19.62 -17.02
N PRO A 145 -14.55 -20.81 -17.27
CA PRO A 145 -14.59 -21.40 -18.61
C PRO A 145 -16.06 -21.61 -18.99
N GLY A 146 -16.54 -20.78 -19.93
CA GLY A 146 -17.92 -20.75 -20.38
C GLY A 146 -18.02 -20.11 -21.76
N THR A 147 -17.92 -20.96 -22.78
CA THR A 147 -18.33 -20.78 -24.18
C THR A 147 -17.78 -19.58 -24.95
N ALA A 148 -16.58 -19.72 -25.53
CA ALA A 148 -16.31 -19.56 -26.97
C ALA A 148 -14.80 -19.40 -27.25
N GLY A 149 -14.23 -20.38 -27.97
CA GLY A 149 -13.32 -20.15 -29.10
C GLY A 149 -11.97 -19.44 -28.97
N GLU A 150 -11.57 -18.87 -27.82
CA GLU A 150 -10.25 -18.23 -27.70
C GLU A 150 -9.26 -19.04 -26.87
N LYS A 151 -8.07 -19.27 -27.43
CA LYS A 151 -6.98 -20.01 -26.80
C LYS A 151 -6.64 -19.35 -25.45
N PRO A 152 -6.64 -20.10 -24.33
CA PRO A 152 -6.33 -19.52 -23.04
C PRO A 152 -4.85 -19.10 -22.99
N CYS A 153 -4.60 -17.81 -22.78
CA CYS A 153 -3.28 -17.34 -22.37
C CYS A 153 -3.02 -17.94 -20.97
N GLY A 154 -2.00 -18.78 -20.87
CA GLY A 154 -1.76 -19.67 -19.73
C GLY A 154 -1.78 -18.97 -18.37
N PHE A 155 -2.84 -19.22 -17.59
CA PHE A 155 -2.93 -18.83 -16.19
C PHE A 155 -3.01 -20.12 -15.36
N THR A 156 -1.86 -20.62 -14.89
CA THR A 156 -1.83 -21.80 -14.02
C THR A 156 -2.02 -21.40 -12.56
N ARG A 157 -2.71 -22.28 -11.82
CA ARG A 157 -3.15 -22.14 -10.42
C ARG A 157 -2.00 -21.85 -9.44
N GLU A 158 -0.77 -22.12 -9.85
CA GLU A 158 0.47 -21.93 -9.08
C GLU A 158 0.93 -20.46 -8.98
N LYS A 159 0.37 -19.54 -9.79
CA LYS A 159 0.79 -18.12 -9.80
C LYS A 159 -0.09 -17.19 -8.97
N MET A 160 -1.02 -17.74 -8.18
CA MET A 160 -1.93 -17.00 -7.29
C MET A 160 -1.29 -16.61 -5.93
N VAL A 161 0.04 -16.61 -5.84
CA VAL A 161 0.79 -16.50 -4.58
C VAL A 161 0.90 -15.06 -4.06
N THR A 162 0.62 -14.02 -4.86
CA THR A 162 0.99 -12.64 -4.47
C THR A 162 0.06 -11.99 -3.44
N VAL A 163 -1.19 -12.45 -3.28
CA VAL A 163 -2.10 -11.94 -2.23
C VAL A 163 -2.15 -12.87 -1.03
N SER A 164 -1.95 -14.19 -1.22
CA SER A 164 -1.75 -15.12 -0.10
C SER A 164 -0.49 -14.77 0.69
N ALA A 165 0.59 -14.32 0.05
CA ALA A 165 1.81 -13.90 0.75
C ALA A 165 1.66 -12.63 1.61
N ILE A 166 0.63 -11.81 1.37
CA ILE A 166 0.30 -10.65 2.22
C ILE A 166 -0.46 -11.10 3.49
N THR A 167 -1.21 -12.20 3.41
CA THR A 167 -1.98 -12.79 4.53
C THR A 167 -1.29 -13.97 5.21
N SER A 168 -0.23 -14.52 4.61
CA SER A 168 0.56 -15.62 5.17
C SER A 168 1.65 -15.05 6.08
N TRP A 169 1.24 -14.76 7.31
CA TRP A 169 2.09 -14.46 8.45
C TRP A 169 2.95 -15.70 8.82
N GLU A 170 4.05 -15.91 8.11
CA GLU A 170 5.24 -16.56 8.69
C GLU A 170 6.32 -15.50 8.85
N ILE A 171 6.16 -14.72 9.92
CA ILE A 171 7.09 -13.69 10.37
C ILE A 171 8.30 -14.39 11.00
N ALA A 172 9.44 -14.33 10.32
CA ALA A 172 10.71 -14.21 11.01
C ALA A 172 10.92 -12.72 11.33
N LEU A 173 11.27 -12.49 12.60
CA LEU A 173 11.57 -11.24 13.30
C LEU A 173 12.31 -10.18 12.46
#